data_AF-A0A6B8KBU3-F1
#
_entry.id   AF-A0A6B8KBU3-F1
#
_cell.length_a   1.000
_cell.length_b   1.000
_cell.length_c   1.000
_cell.angle_alpha   90.00
_cell.angle_beta   90.00
_cell.angle_gamma   90.00
#
_symmetry.space_group_name_H-M   'P 1'
#
loop_
_entity.id
_entity.type
_entity.pdbx_description
1 polymer ?
#
loop_
_entity_poly.entity_id
_entity_poly.type
_entity_poly.pdbx_seq_one_letter_code
_entity_poly.pdbx_strand_id
1 'polypeptide(L)'
;MADKTLNHSLLARPERIVLQRLVRLLPRAAKPADLTLIAVVGGLIAGVSFVLCNVSPKFLPLALAGIAISWFGDSADSLLARVRRLHQRPQGFLFEHSCDLLAQTAMVVGLGLSPYLTLTSALMLLSLYLLLSSYTYLRITVEGVHRLSYAGLGSTEFRAMLALWPTLAQLGDWRVLHARVLGLTGVDWAVAALSLCAFVAFILVVRQDLQRIDADEKRVRAAYSDAPAAPAPEEASPKGLEAHYPRRAQA
;
A
#
# COMPACT_ATOMS: atom_id res chain seq x y z
N MET A 1 -16.23 -5.08 -16.99
CA MET A 1 -16.10 -3.99 -15.99
C MET A 1 -14.81 -3.25 -16.28
N ALA A 2 -14.90 -1.98 -16.71
CA ALA A 2 -13.75 -1.17 -17.02
C ALA A 2 -13.09 -0.71 -15.71
N ASP A 3 -11.99 -1.35 -15.37
CA ASP A 3 -11.21 -1.07 -14.17
C ASP A 3 -10.54 0.30 -14.29
N LYS A 4 -11.24 1.33 -13.79
CA LYS A 4 -10.78 2.72 -13.79
C LYS A 4 -9.95 2.95 -12.52
N THR A 5 -8.80 2.29 -12.40
CA THR A 5 -7.80 2.62 -11.38
C THR A 5 -7.19 3.98 -11.71
N LEU A 6 -7.71 5.03 -11.08
CA LEU A 6 -7.12 6.37 -11.07
C LEU A 6 -5.93 6.36 -10.11
N ASN A 7 -4.77 5.87 -10.55
CA ASN A 7 -3.51 6.02 -9.81
C ASN A 7 -3.02 7.47 -9.96
N HIS A 8 -3.31 8.31 -8.98
CA HIS A 8 -2.81 9.68 -8.85
C HIS A 8 -1.55 9.73 -7.97
N SER A 9 -0.59 8.82 -8.19
CA SER A 9 0.74 8.89 -7.59
C SER A 9 1.61 9.83 -8.43
N LEU A 10 2.42 10.67 -7.77
CA LEU A 10 3.29 11.65 -8.45
C LEU A 10 4.34 10.97 -9.34
N LEU A 11 4.74 9.75 -8.98
CA LEU A 11 5.72 8.92 -9.68
C LEU A 11 5.10 7.91 -10.67
N ALA A 12 3.77 7.87 -10.78
CA ALA A 12 3.07 6.81 -11.51
C ALA A 12 3.43 6.70 -13.00
N ARG A 13 3.73 7.81 -13.68
CA ARG A 13 4.09 7.82 -15.11
C ARG A 13 5.50 7.27 -15.38
N PRO A 14 6.59 7.81 -14.79
CA PRO A 14 7.93 7.29 -15.03
C PRO A 14 8.09 5.84 -14.54
N GLU A 15 7.51 5.52 -13.38
CA GLU A 15 7.48 4.16 -12.83
C GLU A 15 6.91 3.15 -13.83
N ARG A 16 5.77 3.46 -14.44
CA ARG A 16 5.10 2.58 -15.40
C ARG A 16 5.93 2.30 -16.65
N ILE A 17 6.72 3.27 -17.12
CA ILE A 17 7.57 3.09 -18.30
C ILE A 17 8.73 2.15 -18.00
N VAL A 18 9.40 2.33 -16.86
CA VAL A 18 10.54 1.51 -16.44
C VAL A 18 10.08 0.07 -16.19
N LEU A 19 8.99 -0.10 -15.44
CA LEU A 19 8.46 -1.42 -15.10
C LEU A 19 7.97 -2.19 -16.32
N GLN A 20 7.37 -1.53 -17.31
CA GLN A 20 6.97 -2.21 -18.55
C GLN A 20 8.15 -2.81 -19.31
N ARG A 21 9.33 -2.17 -19.26
CA ARG A 21 10.54 -2.71 -19.86
C ARG A 21 11.06 -3.91 -19.05
N LEU A 22 11.11 -3.78 -17.73
CA LEU A 22 11.59 -4.84 -16.85
C LEU A 22 10.67 -6.08 -16.87
N VAL A 23 9.35 -5.89 -16.89
CA VAL A 23 8.37 -6.98 -16.95
C VAL A 23 8.44 -7.79 -18.25
N ARG A 24 8.89 -7.19 -19.35
CA ARG A 24 9.13 -7.93 -20.61
C ARG A 24 10.34 -8.85 -20.54
N LEU A 25 11.29 -8.59 -19.62
CA LEU A 25 12.49 -9.40 -19.43
C LEU A 25 12.24 -10.57 -18.47
N LEU A 26 11.14 -10.54 -17.69
CA LEU A 26 10.80 -11.61 -16.76
C LEU A 26 10.44 -12.91 -17.53
N PRO A 27 10.95 -14.07 -17.10
CA PRO A 27 10.65 -15.34 -17.76
C PRO A 27 9.16 -15.66 -17.66
N ARG A 28 8.64 -16.41 -18.65
CA ARG A 28 7.22 -16.81 -18.70
C ARG A 28 6.78 -17.60 -17.46
N ALA A 29 7.71 -18.26 -16.76
CA ALA A 29 7.45 -19.03 -15.55
C ALA A 29 7.32 -18.17 -14.27
N ALA A 30 7.84 -16.94 -14.25
CA ALA A 30 7.84 -16.11 -13.04
C ALA A 30 6.41 -15.83 -12.56
N LYS A 31 6.09 -16.10 -11.30
CA LYS A 31 4.77 -15.85 -10.73
C LYS A 31 4.77 -14.56 -9.90
N PRO A 32 3.62 -13.88 -9.72
CA PRO A 32 3.53 -12.73 -8.84
C PRO A 32 4.07 -13.00 -7.42
N ALA A 33 3.78 -14.19 -6.86
CA ALA A 33 4.28 -14.58 -5.54
C ALA A 33 5.82 -14.63 -5.44
N ASP A 34 6.52 -14.96 -6.53
CA ASP A 34 7.99 -14.96 -6.56
C ASP A 34 8.53 -13.52 -6.48
N LEU A 35 7.85 -12.58 -7.14
CA LEU A 35 8.19 -11.15 -7.09
C LEU A 35 7.90 -10.55 -5.72
N THR A 36 6.80 -10.93 -5.08
CA THR A 36 6.49 -10.57 -3.70
C THR A 36 7.58 -11.06 -2.74
N LEU A 37 8.10 -12.29 -2.92
CA LEU A 37 9.21 -12.79 -2.09
C LEU A 37 10.51 -12.01 -2.33
N ILE A 38 10.80 -11.65 -3.60
CA ILE A 38 11.93 -10.76 -3.93
C ILE A 38 11.76 -9.41 -3.22
N ALA A 39 10.53 -8.89 -3.13
CA ALA A 39 10.24 -7.65 -2.44
C ALA A 39 10.65 -7.70 -0.96
N VAL A 40 10.30 -8.80 -0.28
CA VAL A 40 10.66 -9.07 1.12
C VAL A 40 12.17 -9.20 1.29
N VAL A 41 12.83 -9.99 0.45
CA VAL A 41 14.29 -10.18 0.52
C VAL A 41 15.00 -8.84 0.31
N GLY A 42 14.57 -8.01 -0.63
CA GLY A 42 15.08 -6.66 -0.80
C GLY A 42 14.92 -5.79 0.44
N GLY A 43 13.74 -5.86 1.08
CA GLY A 43 13.47 -5.14 2.33
C GLY A 43 14.36 -5.59 3.50
N LEU A 44 14.60 -6.89 3.62
CA LEU A 44 15.52 -7.44 4.63
C LEU A 44 16.98 -7.01 4.36
N ILE A 45 17.43 -7.08 3.10
CA ILE A 45 18.76 -6.59 2.70
C ILE A 45 18.91 -5.11 3.08
N ALA A 46 17.91 -4.29 2.76
CA ALA A 46 17.91 -2.88 3.11
C ALA A 46 17.98 -2.65 4.62
N GLY A 47 17.12 -3.32 5.40
CA GLY A 47 17.10 -3.24 6.85
C GLY A 47 18.43 -3.61 7.50
N VAL A 48 19.01 -4.77 7.11
CA VAL A 48 20.31 -5.22 7.61
C VAL A 48 21.43 -4.26 7.20
N SER A 49 21.40 -3.76 5.96
CA SER A 49 22.41 -2.82 5.47
C SER A 49 22.38 -1.49 6.22
N PHE A 50 21.19 -1.00 6.60
CA PHE A 50 21.05 0.16 7.46
C PHE A 50 21.67 -0.08 8.85
N VAL A 51 21.45 -1.24 9.47
CA VAL A 51 22.10 -1.59 10.73
C VAL A 51 23.63 -1.63 10.56
N LEU A 52 24.12 -2.19 9.46
CA LEU A 52 25.56 -2.23 9.13
C LEU A 52 26.17 -0.83 8.92
N CYS A 53 25.37 0.21 8.65
CA CYS A 53 25.87 1.58 8.56
C CYS A 53 26.43 2.11 9.88
N ASN A 54 26.10 1.49 11.02
CA ASN A 54 26.78 1.75 12.30
C ASN A 54 28.25 1.34 12.29
N VAL A 55 28.61 0.30 11.52
CA VAL A 55 29.99 -0.17 11.38
C VAL A 55 30.73 0.67 10.33
N SER A 56 30.10 0.91 9.18
CA SER A 56 30.68 1.75 8.14
C SER A 56 29.60 2.40 7.27
N PRO A 57 29.68 3.70 6.98
CA PRO A 57 28.73 4.37 6.11
C PRO A 57 28.82 3.90 4.63
N LYS A 58 29.79 3.03 4.29
CA LYS A 58 29.93 2.38 2.98
C LYS A 58 28.85 1.34 2.69
N PHE A 59 28.05 0.94 3.69
CA PHE A 59 26.92 0.03 3.48
C PHE A 59 25.66 0.74 2.95
N LEU A 60 25.63 2.08 2.89
CA LEU A 60 24.45 2.79 2.39
C LEU A 60 24.08 2.41 0.93
N PRO A 61 25.01 2.30 -0.03
CA PRO A 61 24.69 1.82 -1.38
C PRO A 61 24.03 0.44 -1.39
N LEU A 62 24.41 -0.46 -0.47
CA LEU A 62 23.78 -1.77 -0.33
C LEU A 62 22.35 -1.65 0.21
N ALA A 63 22.10 -0.72 1.13
CA ALA A 63 20.76 -0.41 1.60
C ALA A 63 19.87 0.12 0.47
N LEU A 64 20.38 1.05 -0.34
CA LEU A 64 19.69 1.59 -1.51
C LEU A 64 19.40 0.51 -2.56
N ALA A 65 20.35 -0.41 -2.79
CA ALA A 65 20.13 -1.57 -3.66
C ALA A 65 19.02 -2.47 -3.12
N GLY A 66 18.98 -2.73 -1.81
CA GLY A 66 17.90 -3.47 -1.16
C GLY A 66 16.53 -2.80 -1.35
N ILE A 67 16.44 -1.48 -1.15
CA ILE A 67 15.21 -0.71 -1.39
C ILE A 67 14.78 -0.82 -2.86
N ALA A 68 15.71 -0.71 -3.81
CA ALA A 68 15.43 -0.83 -5.23
C ALA A 68 14.94 -2.24 -5.61
N ILE A 69 15.54 -3.30 -5.05
CA ILE A 69 15.08 -4.69 -5.22
C ILE A 69 13.67 -4.85 -4.66
N SER A 70 13.42 -4.27 -3.48
CA SER A 70 12.13 -4.36 -2.82
C SER A 70 11.02 -3.67 -3.62
N TRP A 71 11.28 -2.44 -4.06
CA TRP A 71 10.41 -1.69 -4.96
C TRP A 71 10.16 -2.43 -6.27
N PHE A 72 11.20 -3.04 -6.86
CA PHE A 72 11.03 -3.81 -8.08
C PHE A 72 10.05 -4.98 -7.89
N GLY A 73 10.18 -5.75 -6.80
CA GLY A 73 9.28 -6.86 -6.51
C GLY A 73 7.81 -6.41 -6.37
N ASP A 74 7.56 -5.39 -5.55
CA ASP A 74 6.22 -4.85 -5.23
C ASP A 74 5.56 -4.10 -6.40
N SER A 75 6.34 -3.40 -7.24
CA SER A 75 5.73 -2.71 -8.37
C SER A 75 5.58 -3.62 -9.60
N ALA A 76 6.43 -4.65 -9.73
CA ALA A 76 6.35 -5.58 -10.85
C ALA A 76 5.24 -6.63 -10.68
N ASP A 77 4.87 -7.05 -9.47
CA ASP A 77 3.82 -8.05 -9.26
C ASP A 77 2.45 -7.54 -9.72
N SER A 78 2.11 -6.29 -9.40
CA SER A 78 0.86 -5.62 -9.77
C SER A 78 0.79 -5.39 -11.28
N LEU A 79 1.92 -5.11 -11.93
CA LEU A 79 2.00 -4.99 -13.39
C LEU A 79 1.91 -6.36 -14.08
N LEU A 80 2.58 -7.37 -13.55
CA LEU A 80 2.58 -8.73 -14.10
C LEU A 80 1.19 -9.36 -14.02
N ALA A 81 0.47 -9.17 -12.92
CA ALA A 81 -0.91 -9.63 -12.74
C ALA A 81 -1.84 -9.06 -13.82
N ARG A 82 -1.74 -7.74 -14.08
CA ARG A 82 -2.52 -7.06 -15.15
C ARG A 82 -2.14 -7.56 -16.55
N VAL A 83 -0.85 -7.65 -16.86
CA VAL A 83 -0.37 -8.08 -18.19
C VAL A 83 -0.79 -9.52 -18.49
N ARG A 84 -0.73 -10.40 -17.50
CA ARG A 84 -1.10 -11.82 -17.65
C ARG A 84 -2.59 -12.09 -17.43
N ARG A 85 -3.40 -11.05 -17.18
CA ARG A 85 -4.84 -11.14 -16.88
C ARG A 85 -5.16 -12.19 -15.82
N LEU A 86 -4.28 -12.28 -14.82
CA LEU A 86 -4.49 -13.19 -13.70
C LEU A 86 -5.51 -12.56 -12.77
N HIS A 87 -6.65 -13.25 -12.57
CA HIS A 87 -7.59 -12.87 -11.53
C HIS A 87 -6.93 -13.19 -10.19
N GLN A 88 -6.67 -12.15 -9.39
CA GLN A 88 -6.03 -12.32 -8.10
C GLN A 88 -7.00 -13.01 -7.14
N ARG A 89 -6.61 -14.18 -6.62
CA ARG A 89 -7.37 -14.86 -5.57
C ARG A 89 -7.25 -14.05 -4.26
N PRO A 90 -8.27 -14.03 -3.39
CA PRO A 90 -8.20 -13.31 -2.11
C PRO A 90 -6.97 -13.66 -1.25
N GLN A 91 -6.55 -14.93 -1.28
CA GLN A 91 -5.34 -15.39 -0.59
C GLN A 91 -4.06 -14.71 -1.14
N GLY A 92 -3.98 -14.48 -2.45
CA GLY A 92 -2.86 -13.79 -3.07
C GLY A 92 -2.80 -12.32 -2.69
N PHE A 93 -3.97 -11.66 -2.62
CA PHE A 93 -4.07 -10.28 -2.14
C PHE A 93 -3.57 -10.15 -0.69
N LEU A 94 -4.03 -11.03 0.22
CA LEU A 94 -3.57 -11.01 1.61
C LEU A 94 -2.06 -11.24 1.74
N PHE A 95 -1.52 -12.20 0.98
CA PHE A 95 -0.09 -12.53 0.98
C PHE A 95 0.77 -11.35 0.51
N GLU A 96 0.39 -10.71 -0.59
CA GLU A 96 1.08 -9.53 -1.15
C GLU A 96 1.18 -8.40 -0.13
N HIS A 97 0.04 -7.97 0.42
CA HIS A 97 0.00 -6.88 1.39
C HIS A 97 0.73 -7.22 2.69
N SER A 98 0.64 -8.47 3.17
CA SER A 98 1.38 -8.90 4.36
C SER A 98 2.90 -8.84 4.14
N CYS A 99 3.35 -9.27 2.96
CA CYS A 99 4.76 -9.23 2.59
C CYS A 99 5.28 -7.80 2.41
N ASP A 100 4.49 -6.90 1.84
CA ASP A 100 4.84 -5.48 1.75
C ASP A 100 5.04 -4.87 3.14
N LEU A 101 4.08 -5.07 4.06
CA LEU A 101 4.19 -4.58 5.43
C LEU A 101 5.44 -5.13 6.14
N LEU A 102 5.78 -6.41 5.93
CA LEU A 102 7.01 -7.01 6.47
C LEU A 102 8.27 -6.36 5.90
N ALA A 103 8.34 -6.18 4.58
CA ALA A 103 9.47 -5.55 3.91
C ALA A 103 9.69 -4.12 4.42
N GLN A 104 8.61 -3.33 4.51
CA GLN A 104 8.69 -1.95 4.99
C GLN A 104 9.02 -1.86 6.47
N THR A 105 8.47 -2.75 7.30
CA THR A 105 8.84 -2.83 8.73
C THR A 105 10.34 -3.09 8.88
N ALA A 106 10.89 -4.05 8.13
CA ALA A 106 12.32 -4.34 8.16
C ALA A 106 13.18 -3.13 7.75
N MET A 107 12.80 -2.41 6.69
CA MET A 107 13.50 -1.20 6.25
C MET A 107 13.47 -0.09 7.28
N VAL A 108 12.29 0.25 7.81
CA VAL A 108 12.12 1.39 8.72
C VAL A 108 12.78 1.11 10.08
N VAL A 109 12.63 -0.11 10.61
CA VAL A 109 13.34 -0.51 11.83
C VAL A 109 14.84 -0.50 11.61
N GLY A 110 15.32 -1.02 10.48
CA GLY A 110 16.75 -0.94 10.11
C GLY A 110 17.26 0.50 10.07
N LEU A 111 16.50 1.42 9.45
CA LEU A 111 16.82 2.84 9.40
C LEU A 111 16.85 3.48 10.80
N GLY A 112 15.90 3.15 11.68
CA GLY A 112 15.86 3.64 13.07
C GLY A 112 16.96 3.07 13.98
N LEU A 113 17.51 1.91 13.63
CA LEU A 113 18.71 1.35 14.26
C LEU A 113 20.00 1.84 13.62
N SER A 114 19.91 2.52 12.48
CA SER A 114 21.06 3.12 11.81
C SER A 114 21.42 4.46 12.46
N PRO A 115 22.60 5.01 12.14
CA PRO A 115 22.92 6.36 12.56
C PRO A 115 21.89 7.40 12.04
N TYR A 116 21.27 7.18 10.87
CA TYR A 116 20.61 8.23 10.09
C TYR A 116 19.26 8.73 10.65
N LEU A 117 18.66 7.99 11.58
CA LEU A 117 17.37 8.34 12.18
C LEU A 117 17.26 7.69 13.56
N THR A 118 16.67 8.39 14.52
CA THR A 118 16.43 7.79 15.84
C THR A 118 15.37 6.69 15.77
N LEU A 119 15.52 5.66 16.59
CA LEU A 119 14.54 4.57 16.66
C LEU A 119 13.14 5.09 17.02
N THR A 120 13.04 6.06 17.91
CA THR A 120 11.75 6.68 18.28
C THR A 120 11.05 7.30 17.08
N SER A 121 11.76 8.12 16.29
CA SER A 121 11.21 8.73 15.08
C SER A 121 10.86 7.70 14.02
N ALA A 122 11.70 6.68 13.84
CA ALA A 122 11.43 5.58 12.92
C ALA A 122 10.15 4.81 13.30
N LEU A 123 9.97 4.51 14.59
CA LEU A 123 8.77 3.80 15.08
C LEU A 123 7.50 4.66 14.99
N MET A 124 7.60 5.98 15.17
CA MET A 124 6.48 6.90 14.92
C MET A 124 6.06 6.89 13.44
N LEU A 125 7.04 7.02 12.54
CA LEU A 125 6.80 6.95 11.08
C LEU A 125 6.22 5.59 10.68
N LEU A 126 6.77 4.49 11.20
CA LEU A 126 6.26 3.14 10.95
C LEU A 126 4.82 3.00 11.44
N SER A 127 4.50 3.43 12.66
CA SER A 127 3.16 3.34 13.22
C SER A 127 2.13 4.09 12.37
N LEU A 128 2.49 5.30 11.92
CA LEU A 128 1.64 6.11 11.04
C LEU A 128 1.48 5.46 9.65
N TYR A 129 2.56 4.91 9.09
CA TYR A 129 2.52 4.20 7.83
C TYR A 129 1.59 2.96 7.92
N LEU A 130 1.73 2.15 8.96
CA LEU A 130 0.91 0.96 9.20
C LEU A 130 -0.57 1.34 9.39
N LEU A 131 -0.85 2.44 10.10
CA LEU A 131 -2.20 2.95 10.28
C LEU A 131 -2.84 3.34 8.94
N LEU A 132 -2.13 4.13 8.12
CA LEU A 132 -2.62 4.58 6.82
C LEU A 132 -2.82 3.42 5.83
N SER A 133 -1.88 2.47 5.84
CA SER A 133 -1.94 1.25 5.02
C SER A 133 -3.14 0.39 5.42
N SER A 134 -3.32 0.13 6.72
CA SER A 134 -4.45 -0.63 7.24
C SER A 134 -5.78 -0.01 6.85
N TYR A 135 -5.91 1.32 6.98
CA TYR A 135 -7.11 2.04 6.57
C TYR A 135 -7.37 1.93 5.06
N THR A 136 -6.32 2.02 4.25
CA THR A 136 -6.44 1.85 2.79
C THR A 136 -6.97 0.45 2.45
N TYR A 137 -6.50 -0.60 3.13
CA TYR A 137 -6.96 -1.98 2.91
C TYR A 137 -8.41 -2.20 3.38
N LEU A 138 -8.77 -1.66 4.54
CA LEU A 138 -10.15 -1.63 5.04
C LEU A 138 -11.08 -1.01 4.01
N ARG A 139 -10.69 0.14 3.46
CA ARG A 139 -11.49 0.88 2.48
C ARG A 139 -11.64 0.13 1.16
N ILE A 140 -10.58 -0.52 0.66
CA ILE A 140 -10.66 -1.39 -0.53
C ILE A 140 -11.69 -2.52 -0.31
N THR A 141 -11.72 -3.09 0.89
CA THR A 141 -12.64 -4.19 1.24
C THR A 141 -14.09 -3.70 1.38
N VAL A 142 -14.32 -2.51 1.94
CA VAL A 142 -15.66 -1.96 2.19
C VAL A 142 -16.28 -1.34 0.94
N GLU A 143 -15.54 -0.52 0.18
CA GLU A 143 -16.10 0.24 -0.95
C GLU A 143 -16.06 -0.54 -2.28
N GLY A 144 -15.32 -1.64 -2.38
CA GLY A 144 -15.20 -2.45 -3.60
C GLY A 144 -14.60 -1.71 -4.82
N VAL A 145 -14.22 -0.44 -4.67
CA VAL A 145 -13.60 0.40 -5.70
C VAL A 145 -12.16 0.72 -5.28
N HIS A 146 -11.19 0.30 -6.10
CA HIS A 146 -9.77 0.60 -5.91
C HIS A 146 -9.50 2.12 -6.07
N ARG A 147 -9.64 2.91 -5.01
CA ARG A 147 -9.09 4.27 -4.94
C ARG A 147 -7.83 4.27 -4.09
N LEU A 148 -6.68 3.99 -4.72
CA LEU A 148 -5.39 3.73 -4.08
C LEU A 148 -4.55 4.98 -3.74
N SER A 149 -5.14 6.17 -3.65
CA SER A 149 -4.35 7.37 -3.33
C SER A 149 -5.05 8.21 -2.27
N TYR A 150 -4.64 8.02 -1.02
CA TYR A 150 -4.78 9.05 0.00
C TYR A 150 -3.56 9.97 -0.08
N ALA A 151 -3.81 11.28 -0.25
CA ALA A 151 -2.80 12.36 -0.26
C ALA A 151 -1.60 12.24 -1.24
N GLY A 152 -1.59 11.29 -2.17
CA GLY A 152 -0.50 11.11 -3.15
C GLY A 152 0.76 10.45 -2.58
N LEU A 153 0.71 9.88 -1.37
CA LEU A 153 1.79 9.10 -0.75
C LEU A 153 1.42 7.60 -0.75
N GLY A 154 1.90 6.85 -1.74
CA GLY A 154 1.82 5.40 -1.80
C GLY A 154 3.07 4.70 -1.25
N SER A 155 3.11 3.37 -1.37
CA SER A 155 4.26 2.54 -0.97
C SER A 155 5.54 2.95 -1.73
N THR A 156 5.42 3.34 -3.00
CA THR A 156 6.54 3.83 -3.82
C THR A 156 7.11 5.15 -3.29
N GLU A 157 6.28 6.15 -2.98
CA GLU A 157 6.75 7.41 -2.42
C GLU A 157 7.42 7.22 -1.06
N PHE A 158 6.86 6.33 -0.22
CA PHE A 158 7.44 6.02 1.09
C PHE A 158 8.84 5.39 0.93
N ARG A 159 9.01 4.43 0.03
CA ARG A 159 10.35 3.85 -0.27
C ARG A 159 11.32 4.89 -0.83
N ALA A 160 10.86 5.79 -1.68
CA ALA A 160 11.69 6.89 -2.18
C ALA A 160 12.16 7.80 -1.03
N MET A 161 11.29 8.09 -0.04
CA MET A 161 11.67 8.83 1.16
C MET A 161 12.72 8.07 2.00
N LEU A 162 12.55 6.75 2.17
CA LEU A 162 13.52 5.89 2.88
C LEU A 162 14.88 5.80 2.18
N ALA A 163 14.91 5.95 0.85
CA ALA A 163 16.16 6.05 0.09
C ALA A 163 16.78 7.45 0.19
N LEU A 164 15.96 8.50 0.04
CA LEU A 164 16.42 9.88 -0.05
C LEU A 164 16.94 10.39 1.30
N TRP A 165 16.23 10.14 2.40
CA TRP A 165 16.60 10.64 3.73
C TRP A 165 18.04 10.29 4.14
N PRO A 166 18.45 9.00 4.19
CA PRO A 166 19.80 8.64 4.61
C PRO A 166 20.87 9.08 3.60
N THR A 167 20.55 9.19 2.30
CA THR A 167 21.50 9.75 1.32
C THR A 167 21.76 11.23 1.55
N LEU A 168 20.73 12.02 1.80
CA LEU A 168 20.88 13.43 2.17
C LEU A 168 21.61 13.58 3.51
N ALA A 169 21.31 12.72 4.48
CA ALA A 169 21.98 12.73 5.78
C ALA A 169 23.47 12.35 5.68
N GLN A 170 23.87 11.50 4.73
CA GLN A 170 25.27 11.16 4.48
C GLN A 170 26.04 12.27 3.73
N LEU A 171 25.36 13.01 2.84
CA LEU A 171 25.95 14.12 2.09
C LEU A 171 25.99 15.42 2.91
N GLY A 172 25.06 15.59 3.83
CA GLY A 172 24.98 16.72 4.75
C GLY A 172 25.97 16.61 5.92
N ASP A 173 26.16 17.72 6.62
CA ASP A 173 27.08 17.78 7.75
C ASP A 173 26.49 17.03 8.97
N TRP A 174 26.94 15.79 9.16
CA TRP A 174 26.49 14.83 10.19
C TRP A 174 26.33 15.45 11.59
N ARG A 175 27.23 16.38 11.92
CA ARG A 175 27.36 17.02 13.23
C ARG A 175 26.22 18.01 13.51
N VAL A 176 25.61 18.58 12.48
CA VAL A 176 24.50 19.54 12.61
C VAL A 176 23.17 18.81 12.82
N LEU A 177 22.98 17.65 12.17
CA LEU A 177 21.79 16.81 12.33
C LEU A 177 21.71 16.15 13.71
N HIS A 178 22.85 15.89 14.34
CA HIS A 178 22.95 15.26 15.67
C HIS A 178 23.19 16.27 16.82
N ALA A 179 23.09 17.57 16.56
CA ALA A 179 23.14 18.57 17.61
C ALA A 179 21.93 18.41 18.54
N ARG A 180 22.16 17.87 19.75
CA ARG A 180 21.12 17.63 20.76
C ARG A 180 20.70 18.94 21.41
N VAL A 181 19.43 19.29 21.28
CA VAL A 181 18.76 20.29 22.12
C VAL A 181 17.75 19.52 22.97
N LEU A 182 17.90 19.55 24.29
CA LEU A 182 17.03 18.81 25.25
C LEU A 182 17.04 17.27 25.10
N GLY A 183 18.13 16.68 24.59
CA GLY A 183 18.28 15.22 24.48
C GLY A 183 17.67 14.58 23.23
N LEU A 184 16.86 15.33 22.49
CA LEU A 184 16.36 14.99 21.14
C LEU A 184 17.11 15.80 20.08
N THR A 185 17.22 15.25 18.87
CA THR A 185 17.70 15.98 17.70
C THR A 185 16.57 16.89 17.18
N GLY A 186 16.91 18.00 16.51
CA GLY A 186 15.88 18.83 15.86
C GLY A 186 15.03 18.07 14.84
N VAL A 187 15.61 17.00 14.26
CA VAL A 187 14.93 16.02 13.41
C VAL A 187 13.80 15.31 14.15
N ASP A 188 13.99 14.92 15.41
CA ASP A 188 12.98 14.18 16.17
C ASP A 188 11.72 15.02 16.39
N TRP A 189 11.87 16.31 16.71
CA TRP A 189 10.75 17.24 16.84
C TRP A 189 10.03 17.47 15.52
N ALA A 190 10.77 17.61 14.41
CA ALA A 190 10.16 17.75 13.08
C ALA A 190 9.36 16.50 12.70
N VAL A 191 9.92 15.30 12.91
CA VAL A 191 9.23 14.03 12.66
C VAL A 191 8.01 13.88 13.57
N ALA A 192 8.12 14.24 14.86
CA ALA A 192 7.01 14.17 15.79
C ALA A 192 5.86 15.12 15.39
N ALA A 193 6.18 16.36 15.03
CA ALA A 193 5.19 17.34 14.57
C ALA A 193 4.52 16.90 13.27
N LEU A 194 5.29 16.45 12.27
CA LEU A 194 4.77 15.94 11.01
C LEU A 194 3.86 14.72 11.23
N SER A 195 4.28 13.78 12.09
CA SER A 195 3.51 12.59 12.42
C SER A 195 2.21 12.95 13.12
N LEU A 196 2.21 13.92 14.03
CA LEU A 196 1.01 14.42 14.69
C LEU A 196 0.06 15.08 13.68
N CYS A 197 0.56 15.93 12.80
CA CYS A 197 -0.25 16.56 11.75
C CYS A 197 -0.90 15.51 10.83
N ALA A 198 -0.13 14.51 10.40
CA ALA A 198 -0.63 13.42 9.58
C ALA A 198 -1.66 12.54 10.31
N PHE A 199 -1.47 12.30 11.61
CA PHE A 199 -2.45 11.58 12.44
C PHE A 199 -3.76 12.36 12.61
N VAL A 200 -3.69 13.68 12.81
CA VAL A 200 -4.89 14.53 12.85
C VAL A 200 -5.58 14.52 11.48
N ALA A 201 -4.83 14.67 10.39
CA ALA A 201 -5.38 14.60 9.04
C ALA A 201 -6.08 13.26 8.78
N PHE A 202 -5.48 12.15 9.23
CA PHE A 202 -6.09 10.82 9.18
C PHE A 202 -7.44 10.76 9.91
N ILE A 203 -7.54 11.32 11.13
CA ILE A 203 -8.82 11.37 11.86
C ILE A 203 -9.88 12.15 11.06
N LEU A 204 -9.52 13.31 10.51
CA LEU A 204 -10.45 14.13 9.72
C LEU A 204 -10.93 13.38 8.48
N VAL A 205 -10.02 12.66 7.83
CA VAL A 205 -10.26 11.80 6.67
C VAL A 205 -11.26 10.70 6.98
N VAL A 206 -11.02 9.93 8.05
CA VAL A 206 -11.92 8.85 8.47
C VAL A 206 -13.31 9.41 8.75
N ARG A 207 -13.40 10.56 9.44
CA ARG A 207 -14.68 11.21 9.72
C ARG A 207 -15.41 11.63 8.46
N GLN A 208 -14.71 12.20 7.47
CA GLN A 208 -15.30 12.58 6.19
C GLN A 208 -15.80 11.37 5.40
N ASP A 209 -15.02 10.29 5.34
CA ASP A 209 -15.40 9.09 4.62
C ASP A 209 -16.60 8.39 5.29
N LEU A 210 -16.67 8.34 6.63
CA LEU A 210 -17.86 7.85 7.36
C LEU A 210 -19.11 8.68 7.07
N GLN A 211 -18.99 10.01 7.06
CA GLN A 211 -20.11 10.90 6.73
C GLN A 211 -20.61 10.72 5.29
N ARG A 212 -19.69 10.46 4.35
CA ARG A 212 -20.04 10.17 2.95
C ARG A 212 -20.82 8.86 2.84
N ILE A 213 -20.36 7.79 3.49
CA ILE A 213 -21.03 6.48 3.47
C ILE A 213 -22.44 6.59 4.06
N ASP A 214 -22.61 7.23 5.21
CA ASP A 214 -23.94 7.45 5.82
C ASP A 214 -24.89 8.29 4.93
N ALA A 215 -24.35 9.32 4.26
CA ALA A 215 -25.13 10.12 3.32
C ALA A 215 -25.59 9.31 2.09
N ASP A 216 -24.71 8.46 1.55
CA ASP A 216 -25.03 7.61 0.41
C ASP A 216 -26.02 6.49 0.79
N GLU A 217 -25.89 5.88 1.97
CA GLU A 217 -26.88 4.92 2.49
C GLU A 217 -28.26 5.56 2.64
N LYS A 218 -28.33 6.78 3.20
CA LYS A 218 -29.60 7.53 3.32
C LYS A 218 -30.22 7.82 1.96
N ARG A 219 -29.43 8.22 0.96
CA ARG A 219 -29.89 8.47 -0.41
C ARG A 219 -30.46 7.21 -1.06
N VAL A 220 -29.75 6.09 -0.94
CA VAL A 220 -30.20 4.80 -1.48
C VAL A 220 -31.49 4.37 -0.80
N ARG A 221 -31.58 4.49 0.53
CA ARG A 221 -32.80 4.16 1.29
C ARG A 221 -33.99 5.02 0.91
N ALA A 222 -33.80 6.32 0.70
CA ALA A 222 -34.85 7.21 0.21
C ALA A 222 -35.32 6.80 -1.19
N ALA A 223 -34.39 6.50 -2.11
CA ALA A 223 -34.73 6.05 -3.46
C ALA A 223 -35.53 4.73 -3.49
N TYR A 224 -35.24 3.79 -2.58
CA TYR A 224 -36.04 2.57 -2.44
C TYR A 224 -37.42 2.83 -1.80
N SER A 225 -37.52 3.79 -0.89
CA SER A 225 -38.80 4.16 -0.25
C SER A 225 -39.73 4.90 -1.21
N ASP A 226 -39.18 5.68 -2.13
CA ASP A 226 -39.94 6.47 -3.12
C ASP A 226 -40.20 5.69 -4.43
N ALA A 227 -39.64 4.48 -4.55
CA ALA A 227 -39.92 3.62 -5.70
C ALA A 227 -41.40 3.18 -5.68
N PRO A 228 -42.14 3.34 -6.79
CA PRO A 228 -43.52 2.88 -6.86
C PRO A 228 -43.56 1.38 -6.53
N ALA A 229 -44.56 0.97 -5.73
CA ALA A 229 -44.75 -0.43 -5.38
C ALA A 229 -44.68 -1.29 -6.66
N ALA A 230 -43.83 -2.32 -6.65
CA ALA A 230 -43.73 -3.24 -7.76
C ALA A 230 -45.15 -3.72 -8.12
N PRO A 231 -45.54 -3.73 -9.41
CA PRO A 231 -46.84 -4.28 -9.79
C PRO A 231 -46.94 -5.68 -9.17
N ALA A 232 -48.07 -5.95 -8.50
CA ALA A 232 -48.32 -7.24 -7.89
C ALA A 232 -47.98 -8.33 -8.92
N PRO A 233 -47.26 -9.39 -8.55
CA PRO A 233 -46.96 -10.46 -9.48
C PRO A 233 -48.29 -10.93 -10.08
N GLU A 234 -48.45 -10.66 -11.38
CA GLU A 234 -49.60 -11.10 -12.15
C GLU A 234 -49.74 -12.59 -11.88
N GLU A 235 -50.86 -12.99 -11.26
CA GLU A 235 -51.10 -14.37 -10.85
C GLU A 235 -50.75 -15.28 -12.01
N ALA A 236 -49.63 -15.99 -11.87
CA ALA A 236 -49.16 -16.90 -12.88
C ALA A 236 -50.25 -17.95 -13.05
N SER A 237 -51.02 -17.82 -14.13
CA SER A 237 -52.02 -18.79 -14.55
C SER A 237 -51.36 -20.18 -14.51
N PRO A 238 -52.00 -21.20 -13.90
CA PRO A 238 -51.36 -22.47 -13.54
C PRO A 238 -51.06 -23.40 -14.74
N LYS A 239 -50.79 -22.84 -15.93
CA LYS A 239 -50.50 -23.60 -17.15
C LYS A 239 -49.05 -23.47 -17.67
N GLY A 240 -48.16 -22.74 -16.98
CA GLY A 240 -46.80 -22.49 -17.47
C GLY A 240 -45.65 -23.20 -16.73
N LEU A 241 -45.91 -23.90 -15.62
CA LEU A 241 -44.87 -24.26 -14.65
C LEU A 241 -44.23 -25.65 -14.82
N GLU A 242 -44.50 -26.38 -15.91
CA GLU A 242 -43.93 -27.73 -16.11
C GLU A 242 -42.70 -27.83 -17.02
N ALA A 243 -42.20 -26.73 -17.63
CA ALA A 243 -41.21 -26.88 -18.71
C ALA A 243 -39.74 -26.64 -18.35
N HIS A 244 -39.36 -26.27 -17.11
CA HIS A 244 -37.99 -25.75 -16.90
C HIS A 244 -37.28 -26.09 -15.58
N TYR A 245 -37.20 -27.38 -15.24
CA TYR A 245 -36.14 -27.88 -14.36
C TYR A 245 -35.70 -29.31 -14.72
N PRO A 246 -34.45 -29.54 -15.19
CA PRO A 246 -33.90 -30.88 -15.23
C PRO A 246 -33.61 -31.33 -13.78
N ARG A 247 -34.27 -32.42 -13.36
CA ARG A 247 -33.98 -33.12 -12.10
C ARG A 247 -32.50 -33.50 -12.08
N ARG A 248 -31.71 -32.90 -11.18
CA ARG A 248 -30.42 -33.47 -10.77
C ARG A 248 -30.70 -34.74 -9.98
N ALA A 249 -30.42 -35.88 -10.61
CA ALA A 249 -30.36 -37.17 -9.95
C ALA A 249 -29.17 -37.18 -8.96
N GLN A 250 -29.47 -37.66 -7.76
CA GLN A 250 -28.48 -38.09 -6.77
C GLN A 250 -27.78 -39.34 -7.28
N ALA A 251 -26.45 -39.36 -7.17
CA ALA A 251 -25.61 -40.54 -6.99
C ALA A 251 -24.33 -40.10 -6.29
#